data_AF-A0A9X3YHP4-F1
#
_entry.id   AF-A0A9X3YHP4-F1
#
_cell.length_a   1.000
_cell.length_b   1.000
_cell.length_c   1.000
_cell.angle_alpha   90.00
_cell.angle_beta   90.00
_cell.angle_gamma   90.00
#
_symmetry.space_group_name_H-M   'P 1'
#
loop_
_entity.id
_entity.type
_entity.pdbx_description
1 polymer ?
#
loop_
_entity_poly.entity_id
_entity_poly.type
_entity_poly.pdbx_seq_one_letter_code
_entity_poly.pdbx_strand_id
1 'polypeptide(L)' 'MAKPKPTAAHPIRMSLHVSALYYPPLAHKPYADARYVPYIRLRGHWLAAAGFSPADTLDVVVTPGKIVITRV' A
#
# COMPACT_ATOMS: atom_id res chain seq x y z
N MET A 1 16.59 -18.83 15.30
CA MET A 1 17.00 -18.55 13.91
C MET A 1 17.09 -17.04 13.73
N ALA A 2 18.28 -16.51 13.43
CA ALA A 2 18.47 -15.08 13.23
C ALA A 2 17.80 -14.64 11.92
N LYS A 3 16.98 -13.59 11.97
CA LYS A 3 16.42 -12.97 10.75
C LYS A 3 17.59 -12.44 9.90
N PRO A 4 17.62 -12.69 8.58
CA PRO A 4 18.69 -12.19 7.73
C PRO A 4 18.72 -10.66 7.80
N LYS A 5 19.92 -10.11 8.09
CA LYS A 5 20.19 -8.68 8.09
C LYS A 5 19.98 -8.15 6.67
N PRO A 6 19.22 -7.06 6.44
CA PRO A 6 19.01 -6.53 5.10
C PRO A 6 20.37 -6.08 4.57
N THR A 7 20.90 -6.82 3.60
CA THR A 7 22.02 -6.32 2.80
C THR A 7 21.49 -5.08 2.09
N ALA A 8 22.18 -3.95 2.21
CA ALA A 8 21.80 -2.70 1.59
C ALA A 8 21.81 -2.87 0.07
N ALA A 9 20.70 -3.37 -0.47
CA ALA A 9 20.41 -3.40 -1.88
C ALA A 9 20.13 -1.96 -2.31
N HIS A 10 20.65 -1.57 -3.47
CA HIS A 10 20.35 -0.29 -4.10
C HIS A 10 18.84 0.00 -4.04
N PRO A 11 18.42 1.25 -3.77
CA PRO A 11 17.01 1.57 -3.65
C PRO A 11 16.28 1.24 -4.94
N ILE A 12 15.30 0.34 -4.86
CA ILE A 12 14.42 0.02 -5.98
C ILE A 12 13.51 1.24 -6.21
N ARG A 13 13.66 1.92 -7.34
CA ARG A 13 12.79 3.02 -7.76
C ARG A 13 11.75 2.52 -8.75
N MET A 14 10.48 2.61 -8.40
CA MET A 14 9.36 2.22 -9.26
C MET A 14 8.34 3.37 -9.35
N SER A 15 7.67 3.46 -10.49
CA SER A 15 6.56 4.38 -10.71
C SER A 15 5.24 3.61 -10.70
N LEU A 16 4.23 4.20 -10.06
CA LEU A 16 2.88 3.65 -9.94
C LEU A 16 1.88 4.72 -10.34
N HIS A 17 0.78 4.30 -10.97
CA HIS A 17 -0.39 5.13 -11.16
C HIS A 17 -1.45 4.82 -10.10
N VAL A 18 -2.12 5.87 -9.61
CA VAL A 18 -3.33 5.71 -8.81
C VAL A 18 -4.41 5.12 -9.71
N SER A 19 -4.91 3.96 -9.33
CA SER A 19 -6.04 3.31 -9.99
C SER A 19 -7.33 3.65 -9.26
N ALA A 20 -8.48 3.41 -9.88
CA ALA A 20 -9.79 3.57 -9.25
C ALA A 20 -10.58 2.26 -9.33
N LEU A 21 -11.11 1.80 -8.19
CA LEU A 21 -12.09 0.72 -8.17
C LEU A 21 -13.49 1.34 -8.16
N TYR A 22 -14.36 0.89 -9.07
CA TYR A 22 -15.77 1.25 -9.00
C TYR A 22 -16.42 0.50 -7.83
N TYR A 23 -16.92 1.24 -6.83
CA TYR A 23 -17.64 0.67 -5.71
C TYR A 23 -19.14 0.85 -5.95
N PRO A 24 -19.92 -0.22 -6.15
CA PRO A 24 -21.35 -0.12 -6.40
C PRO A 24 -22.09 0.38 -5.14
N PRO A 25 -23.26 1.02 -5.30
CA PRO A 25 -24.04 1.49 -4.17
C PRO A 25 -24.51 0.29 -3.33
N LEU A 26 -24.33 0.37 -2.01
CA LEU A 26 -24.83 -0.64 -1.08
C LEU A 26 -26.33 -0.46 -0.95
N ALA A 27 -27.10 -1.49 -1.33
CA ALA A 27 -28.57 -1.49 -1.43
C ALA A 27 -29.34 -1.05 -0.16
N HIS A 28 -28.66 -0.85 0.98
CA HIS A 28 -29.25 -0.54 2.28
C HIS A 28 -28.74 0.75 2.93
N LYS A 29 -27.99 1.61 2.22
CA LYS A 29 -27.60 2.93 2.76
C LYS A 29 -27.93 4.05 1.77
N PRO A 30 -28.85 4.98 2.10
CA PRO A 30 -29.20 6.12 1.25
C PRO A 30 -28.09 7.18 1.09
N TYR A 31 -26.88 6.91 1.58
CA TYR A 31 -25.74 7.84 1.59
C TYR A 31 -24.46 7.29 0.94
N ALA A 32 -24.53 6.15 0.26
CA ALA A 32 -23.38 5.58 -0.44
C ALA A 32 -23.61 5.64 -1.96
N ASP A 33 -23.50 6.86 -2.52
CA ASP A 33 -23.45 7.03 -3.97
C ASP A 33 -22.33 6.16 -4.56
N ALA A 34 -22.57 5.65 -5.77
CA ALA A 34 -21.55 4.96 -6.54
C ALA A 34 -20.33 5.87 -6.66
N ARG A 35 -19.16 5.40 -6.21
CA ARG A 35 -17.95 6.21 -6.22
C ARG A 35 -16.74 5.43 -6.69
N TYR A 36 -15.87 6.14 -7.41
CA TYR A 36 -14.53 5.70 -7.71
C TYR A 36 -13.67 5.84 -6.46
N VAL A 37 -13.21 4.71 -5.92
CA VAL A 37 -12.31 4.70 -4.76
C VAL A 37 -10.87 4.60 -5.28
N PRO A 38 -10.04 5.64 -5.09
CA PRO A 38 -8.66 5.60 -5.52
C PRO A 38 -7.86 4.61 -4.66
N TYR A 39 -6.99 3.83 -5.28
CA TYR A 39 -6.09 2.91 -4.60
C TYR A 39 -4.75 2.78 -5.32
N ILE A 40 -3.75 2.32 -4.58
CA ILE A 40 -2.43 1.94 -5.10
C ILE A 40 -2.25 0.45 -4.84
N ARG A 41 -1.81 -0.31 -5.84
CA ARG A 41 -1.49 -1.74 -5.69
C ARG A 41 0.02 -1.93 -5.70
N LEU A 42 0.60 -2.22 -4.53
CA LEU A 42 2.00 -2.60 -4.41
C LEU A 42 2.19 -4.06 -4.84
N ARG A 43 3.24 -4.34 -5.61
CA ARG A 43 3.57 -5.71 -6.03
C ARG A 43 4.23 -6.46 -4.86
N GLY A 44 3.89 -7.73 -4.68
CA GLY A 44 4.41 -8.55 -3.57
C GLY A 44 5.94 -8.62 -3.50
N HIS A 45 6.62 -8.64 -4.65
CA HIS A 45 8.10 -8.63 -4.68
C HIS A 45 8.71 -7.30 -4.22
N TRP A 46 8.01 -6.17 -4.35
CA TRP A 46 8.48 -4.89 -3.78
C TRP A 46 8.31 -4.85 -2.26
N LEU A 47 7.19 -5.38 -1.77
CA LEU A 47 6.96 -5.53 -0.34
C LEU A 47 8.02 -6.43 0.29
N ALA A 48 8.32 -7.56 -0.35
CA ALA A 48 9.37 -8.48 0.09
C ALA A 48 10.76 -7.82 0.07
N ALA A 49 11.10 -7.07 -0.98
CA ALA A 49 12.37 -6.35 -1.07
C ALA A 49 12.51 -5.24 -0.01
N ALA A 50 11.39 -4.61 0.38
CA ALA A 50 11.33 -3.66 1.48
C ALA A 50 11.28 -4.35 2.87
N GLY A 51 11.23 -5.68 2.92
CA GLY A 51 11.25 -6.47 4.14
C GLY A 51 9.90 -6.60 4.85
N PHE A 52 8.79 -6.26 4.18
CA PHE A 52 7.43 -6.49 4.68
C PHE A 52 7.01 -7.96 4.50
N SER A 53 6.23 -8.45 5.44
CA SER A 53 5.65 -9.79 5.46
C SER A 53 4.12 -9.73 5.65
N PRO A 54 3.38 -10.77 5.24
CA PRO A 54 1.98 -10.90 5.59
C PRO A 54 1.78 -10.77 7.11
N ALA A 55 0.72 -10.08 7.51
CA ALA A 55 0.38 -9.78 8.91
C ALA A 55 1.34 -8.82 9.66
N ASP A 56 2.30 -8.19 8.98
CA ASP A 56 3.05 -7.08 9.57
C ASP A 56 2.11 -5.90 9.88
N THR A 57 2.29 -5.29 11.05
CA THR A 57 1.68 -4.01 11.38
C THR A 57 2.46 -2.89 10.69
N LEU A 58 1.74 -2.00 10.01
CA LEU A 58 2.32 -0.90 9.24
C LEU A 58 1.96 0.44 9.88
N ASP A 59 2.94 1.33 9.97
CA ASP A 59 2.72 2.75 10.20
C ASP A 59 2.68 3.47 8.84
N VAL A 60 1.70 4.36 8.66
CA VAL A 60 1.46 5.07 7.40
C VAL A 60 1.35 6.55 7.67
N VAL A 61 2.31 7.31 7.15
CA VAL A 61 2.33 8.76 7.24
C VAL A 61 2.01 9.36 5.88
N VAL A 62 1.01 10.24 5.85
CA VAL A 62 0.56 10.93 4.64
C VAL A 62 0.79 12.43 4.79
N THR A 63 1.51 13.01 3.83
CA THR A 63 1.67 14.46 3.67
C THR A 63 1.35 14.86 2.23
N PRO A 64 1.12 16.16 1.91
CA PRO A 64 0.82 16.57 0.54
C PRO A 64 1.86 16.05 -0.46
N GLY A 65 1.42 15.24 -1.43
CA GLY A 65 2.26 14.64 -2.47
C GLY A 65 3.14 13.46 -2.03
N LYS A 66 3.03 12.96 -0.78
CA LYS A 66 3.92 11.91 -0.26
C LYS A 66 3.21 10.96 0.69
N ILE A 67 3.46 9.66 0.50
CA ILE A 67 3.07 8.60 1.43
C ILE A 67 4.35 7.87 1.84
N VAL A 68 4.56 7.72 3.15
CA VAL A 68 5.63 6.90 3.73
C VAL A 68 4.99 5.72 4.45
N ILE A 69 5.46 4.52 4.14
CA ILE A 69 5.00 3.27 4.75
C ILE A 69 6.20 2.63 5.43
N THR A 70 6.07 2.35 6.72
CA THR A 70 7.10 1.72 7.54
C THR A 70 6.51 0.56 8.33
N ARG A 71 7.32 -0.46 8.61
CA ARG A 71 6.94 -1.54 9.51
C ARG A 71 7.13 -1.09 10.95
N VAL A 72 6.18 -1.43 11.82
CA VAL A 72 6.28 -1.25 13.29
C VAL A 72 6.95 -2.45 13.94
#